data_AF-A0A956BWU4-F1
#
_entry.id   AF-A0A956BWU4-F1
#
_cell.length_a   1.000
_cell.length_b   1.000
_cell.length_c   1.000
_cell.angle_alpha   90.00
_cell.angle_beta   90.00
_cell.angle_gamma   90.00
#
_symmetry.space_group_name_H-M   'P 1'
#
loop_
_entity.id
_entity.type
_entity.pdbx_description
1 polymer ?
#
loop_
_entity_poly.entity_id
_entity_poly.type
_entity_poly.pdbx_seq_one_letter_code
_entity_poly.pdbx_strand_id
1 'polypeptide(L)'
;MVLGLAAGLLVVGSHAQTIAQGSLNIGGSTANFGVHRLNGGFMPDPMTVNVVSGGSLSVRNMNLGAGCTGFATANPDVIVQYSNAASFLRFFVRASGDTALVVNDASGRWHCNDDAVGTNPMVSIENPPSGQYDVWISSYTAGQNLRGTLSVTELRNQTP
;
A
#
# COMPACT_ATOMS: atom_id res chain seq x y z
N MET A 1 -22.16 -47.52 -48.45
CA MET A 1 -22.54 -46.15 -48.10
C MET A 1 -22.32 -46.01 -46.60
N VAL A 2 -21.29 -45.26 -46.21
CA VAL A 2 -20.92 -44.97 -44.83
C VAL A 2 -22.04 -44.12 -44.21
N LEU A 3 -22.37 -44.31 -42.93
CA LEU A 3 -22.47 -43.23 -41.92
C LEU A 3 -22.91 -43.81 -40.56
N GLY A 4 -22.00 -43.77 -39.59
CA GLY A 4 -22.31 -43.97 -38.18
C GLY A 4 -22.84 -42.70 -37.52
N LEU A 5 -23.39 -42.82 -36.31
CA LEU A 5 -23.70 -41.68 -35.45
C LEU A 5 -23.16 -41.97 -34.04
N ALA A 6 -22.37 -41.00 -33.58
CA ALA A 6 -21.46 -41.06 -32.45
C ALA A 6 -22.17 -40.88 -31.10
N ALA A 7 -21.57 -41.47 -30.07
CA ALA A 7 -21.90 -41.25 -28.67
C ALA A 7 -21.63 -39.79 -28.26
N GLY A 8 -22.62 -39.14 -27.67
CA GLY A 8 -22.51 -37.79 -27.12
C GLY A 8 -21.68 -37.78 -25.85
N LEU A 9 -20.49 -37.16 -25.91
CA LEU A 9 -19.66 -36.87 -24.74
C LEU A 9 -20.16 -35.58 -24.09
N LEU A 10 -20.81 -35.68 -22.93
CA LEU A 10 -21.12 -34.53 -22.09
C LEU A 10 -19.82 -34.01 -21.46
N VAL A 11 -19.33 -32.87 -21.95
CA VAL A 11 -18.26 -32.11 -21.29
C VAL A 11 -18.90 -31.27 -20.18
N VAL A 12 -18.72 -31.69 -18.94
CA VAL A 12 -19.09 -30.90 -17.76
C VAL A 12 -17.98 -29.86 -17.56
N GLY A 13 -18.22 -28.63 -18.01
CA GLY A 13 -17.29 -27.52 -17.80
C GLY A 13 -17.30 -27.08 -16.34
N SER A 14 -16.21 -27.33 -15.62
CA SER A 14 -15.98 -26.74 -14.29
C SER A 14 -15.78 -25.23 -14.43
N HIS A 15 -16.81 -24.44 -14.14
CA HIS A 15 -16.68 -23.00 -13.98
C HIS A 15 -15.89 -22.71 -12.69
N ALA A 16 -14.56 -22.76 -12.78
CA ALA A 16 -13.70 -22.12 -11.78
C ALA A 16 -13.99 -20.61 -11.88
N GLN A 17 -14.85 -20.11 -11.00
CA GLN A 17 -15.03 -18.67 -10.85
C GLN A 17 -13.72 -18.12 -10.28
N THR A 18 -12.89 -17.56 -11.15
CA THR A 18 -11.78 -16.70 -10.72
C THR A 18 -12.44 -15.50 -10.06
N ILE A 19 -12.51 -15.48 -8.73
CA ILE A 19 -12.86 -14.25 -8.00
C ILE A 19 -11.68 -13.31 -8.25
N ALA A 20 -11.83 -12.40 -9.20
CA ALA A 20 -10.84 -11.34 -9.41
C ALA A 20 -10.73 -10.55 -8.10
N GLN A 21 -9.57 -10.65 -7.43
CA GLN A 21 -9.27 -9.80 -6.29
C GLN A 21 -9.18 -8.35 -6.79
N GLY A 22 -9.72 -7.39 -6.04
CA GLY A 22 -9.54 -5.97 -6.35
C GLY A 22 -8.07 -5.54 -6.28
N SER A 23 -7.73 -4.42 -6.91
CA SER A 23 -6.39 -3.81 -6.90
C SER A 23 -6.33 -2.54 -6.05
N LEU A 24 -5.12 -2.10 -5.73
CA LEU A 24 -4.89 -0.77 -5.16
C LEU A 24 -5.09 0.32 -6.24
N ASN A 25 -5.71 1.42 -5.88
CA ASN A 25 -5.97 2.57 -6.75
C ASN A 25 -4.80 3.56 -6.68
N ILE A 26 -4.13 3.83 -7.81
CA ILE A 26 -2.97 4.74 -7.92
C ILE A 26 -3.39 6.03 -8.63
N GLY A 27 -2.77 7.17 -8.30
CA GLY A 27 -2.91 8.42 -9.07
C GLY A 27 -4.28 9.10 -8.95
N GLY A 28 -5.07 8.73 -7.94
CA GLY A 28 -6.35 9.36 -7.59
C GLY A 28 -6.20 10.63 -6.76
N SER A 29 -7.32 11.26 -6.38
CA SER A 29 -7.34 12.50 -5.59
C SER A 29 -8.04 12.36 -4.22
N THR A 30 -8.40 11.13 -3.85
CA THR A 30 -9.12 10.82 -2.61
C THR A 30 -8.37 9.76 -1.81
N ALA A 31 -8.26 9.97 -0.50
CA ALA A 31 -7.62 9.06 0.43
C ALA A 31 -8.44 8.94 1.71
N ASN A 32 -8.36 7.80 2.40
CA ASN A 32 -9.18 7.53 3.60
C ASN A 32 -8.93 8.54 4.74
N PHE A 33 -7.69 9.02 4.86
CA PHE A 33 -7.24 9.99 5.87
C PHE A 33 -6.69 11.28 5.23
N GLY A 34 -7.12 11.55 4.00
CA GLY A 34 -6.92 12.84 3.33
C GLY A 34 -5.64 12.97 2.49
N VAL A 35 -5.60 14.10 1.78
CA VAL A 35 -4.52 14.49 0.88
C VAL A 35 -3.71 15.60 1.54
N HIS A 36 -2.39 15.41 1.63
CA HIS A 36 -1.50 16.31 2.36
C HIS A 36 -0.44 16.86 1.43
N ARG A 37 -0.26 18.19 1.43
CA ARG A 37 0.73 18.87 0.59
C ARG A 37 1.97 19.15 1.41
N LEU A 38 3.11 18.64 0.95
CA LEU A 38 4.40 18.84 1.58
C LEU A 38 5.37 19.48 0.58
N ASN A 39 6.15 20.43 1.06
CA ASN A 39 7.29 20.98 0.33
C ASN A 39 8.58 20.49 1.00
N GLY A 40 9.69 20.40 0.27
CA GLY A 40 11.00 20.22 0.90
C GLY A 40 11.23 21.20 2.05
N GLY A 41 11.70 20.72 3.19
CA GLY A 41 11.86 21.50 4.41
C GLY A 41 10.55 21.81 5.14
N PHE A 42 9.51 20.97 4.99
CA PHE A 42 8.23 21.17 5.65
C PHE A 42 8.36 21.20 7.17
N MET A 43 7.46 21.93 7.83
CA MET A 43 7.31 21.98 9.28
C MET A 43 5.82 21.89 9.66
N PRO A 44 5.46 21.21 10.76
CA PRO A 44 6.35 20.42 11.62
C PRO A 44 6.89 19.18 10.90
N ASP A 45 8.12 18.78 11.25
CA ASP A 45 8.76 17.53 10.82
C ASP A 45 9.04 16.67 12.08
N PRO A 46 8.39 15.50 12.26
CA PRO A 46 7.52 14.82 11.31
C PRO A 46 6.14 15.46 11.15
N MET A 47 5.61 15.39 9.93
CA MET A 47 4.17 15.52 9.69
C MET A 47 3.50 14.22 10.13
N THR A 48 2.38 14.32 10.86
CA THR A 48 1.69 13.15 11.43
C THR A 48 0.23 13.08 11.05
N VAL A 49 -0.28 11.87 10.84
CA VAL A 49 -1.68 11.58 10.53
C VAL A 49 -2.14 10.41 11.38
N ASN A 50 -3.28 10.57 12.07
CA ASN A 50 -3.94 9.45 12.74
C ASN A 50 -4.66 8.59 11.70
N VAL A 51 -4.36 7.30 11.71
CA VAL A 51 -4.82 6.34 10.70
C VAL A 51 -5.39 5.08 11.34
N VAL A 52 -6.16 4.33 10.55
CA VAL A 52 -6.58 2.97 10.86
C VAL A 52 -6.15 2.08 9.70
N SER A 53 -5.36 1.05 10.00
CA SER A 53 -4.88 0.11 9.00
C SER A 53 -5.96 -0.88 8.56
N GLY A 54 -5.63 -1.66 7.52
CA GLY A 54 -6.38 -2.84 7.15
C GLY A 54 -7.24 -2.67 5.91
N GLY A 55 -8.01 -3.72 5.60
CA GLY A 55 -8.94 -3.77 4.49
C GLY A 55 -9.15 -5.20 4.00
N SER A 56 -9.79 -5.35 2.84
CA SER A 56 -10.14 -6.67 2.30
C SER A 56 -9.19 -7.18 1.24
N LEU A 57 -8.28 -6.34 0.73
CA LEU A 57 -7.38 -6.70 -0.37
C LEU A 57 -6.05 -7.23 0.16
N SER A 58 -5.70 -8.46 -0.20
CA SER A 58 -4.39 -9.04 0.10
C SER A 58 -3.32 -8.42 -0.80
N VAL A 59 -2.49 -7.54 -0.24
CA VAL A 59 -1.39 -6.89 -0.98
C VAL A 59 -0.35 -7.93 -1.42
N ARG A 60 -0.15 -8.97 -0.59
CA ARG A 60 0.81 -10.05 -0.87
C ARG A 60 0.53 -10.77 -2.20
N ASN A 61 -0.74 -10.88 -2.58
CA ASN A 61 -1.16 -11.56 -3.80
C ASN A 61 -1.02 -10.68 -5.06
N MET A 62 -0.66 -9.40 -4.92
CA MET A 62 -0.58 -8.45 -6.03
C MET A 62 0.80 -8.37 -6.68
N ASN A 63 1.82 -9.04 -6.11
CA ASN A 63 3.19 -9.09 -6.65
C ASN A 63 3.82 -7.71 -6.93
N LEU A 64 3.60 -6.74 -6.03
CA LEU A 64 4.09 -5.37 -6.19
C LEU A 64 5.59 -5.21 -5.90
N GLY A 65 6.17 -6.16 -5.16
CA GLY A 65 7.57 -6.13 -4.75
C GLY A 65 7.81 -6.87 -3.44
N ALA A 66 9.08 -7.03 -3.08
CA ALA A 66 9.46 -7.61 -1.80
C ALA A 66 8.97 -6.73 -0.63
N GLY A 67 8.49 -7.36 0.43
CA GLY A 67 7.97 -6.66 1.61
C GLY A 67 6.54 -6.10 1.47
N CYS A 68 5.95 -6.11 0.27
CA CYS A 68 4.56 -5.71 0.10
C CYS A 68 3.64 -6.82 0.61
N THR A 69 3.00 -6.59 1.76
CA THR A 69 2.21 -7.61 2.47
C THR A 69 1.02 -6.99 3.20
N GLY A 70 0.25 -7.86 3.85
CA GLY A 70 -0.90 -7.53 4.65
C GLY A 70 -2.15 -7.26 3.82
N PHE A 71 -3.11 -6.64 4.48
CA PHE A 71 -4.43 -6.37 3.96
C PHE A 71 -4.70 -4.86 3.97
N ALA A 72 -5.14 -4.33 2.83
CA ALA A 72 -5.37 -2.89 2.64
C ALA A 72 -6.74 -2.64 1.98
N THR A 73 -7.20 -1.39 2.04
CA THR A 73 -8.34 -0.94 1.23
C THR A 73 -7.90 -0.67 -0.21
N ALA A 74 -8.87 -0.55 -1.13
CA ALA A 74 -8.57 -0.19 -2.52
C ALA A 74 -7.99 1.23 -2.63
N ASN A 75 -8.53 2.19 -1.88
CA ASN A 75 -8.05 3.57 -1.87
C ASN A 75 -6.81 3.70 -0.98
N PRO A 76 -5.88 4.62 -1.31
CA PRO A 76 -4.79 4.95 -0.40
C PRO A 76 -5.35 5.50 0.91
N ASP A 77 -4.64 5.21 2.00
CA ASP A 77 -4.95 5.74 3.31
C ASP A 77 -4.55 7.20 3.38
N VAL A 78 -3.39 7.55 2.84
CA VAL A 78 -2.88 8.91 2.76
C VAL A 78 -2.32 9.15 1.36
N ILE A 79 -2.65 10.30 0.79
CA ILE A 79 -1.95 10.80 -0.40
C ILE A 79 -1.05 11.95 0.03
N VAL A 80 0.23 11.89 -0.32
CA VAL A 80 1.16 13.01 -0.14
C VAL A 80 1.48 13.63 -1.50
N GLN A 81 1.18 14.90 -1.66
CA GLN A 81 1.61 15.71 -2.80
C GLN A 81 2.90 16.41 -2.40
N TYR A 82 4.03 15.83 -2.79
CA TYR A 82 5.36 16.30 -2.41
C TYR A 82 6.00 17.14 -3.52
N SER A 83 6.55 18.29 -3.17
CA SER A 83 7.18 19.21 -4.14
C SER A 83 8.44 19.83 -3.56
N ASN A 84 9.31 20.37 -4.40
CA ASN A 84 10.61 20.92 -3.99
C ASN A 84 11.42 19.90 -3.16
N ALA A 85 11.48 18.65 -3.63
CA ALA A 85 11.94 17.51 -2.84
C ALA A 85 13.34 17.71 -2.20
N ALA A 86 13.45 17.33 -0.92
CA ALA A 86 14.71 17.17 -0.21
C ALA A 86 15.46 15.91 -0.68
N SER A 87 16.68 15.71 -0.20
CA SER A 87 17.49 14.52 -0.54
C SER A 87 16.95 13.21 0.05
N PHE A 88 16.00 13.29 0.99
CA PHE A 88 15.52 12.15 1.76
C PHE A 88 14.06 12.35 2.17
N LEU A 89 13.26 11.29 2.08
CA LEU A 89 11.91 11.23 2.61
C LEU A 89 11.68 9.87 3.25
N ARG A 90 11.08 9.86 4.43
CA ARG A 90 10.74 8.63 5.15
C ARG A 90 9.29 8.66 5.60
N PHE A 91 8.68 7.50 5.51
CA PHE A 91 7.36 7.18 6.02
C PHE A 91 7.52 6.08 7.07
N PHE A 92 6.89 6.22 8.23
CA PHE A 92 6.85 5.15 9.22
C PHE A 92 5.54 5.17 10.00
N VAL A 93 5.18 4.03 10.57
CA VAL A 93 3.94 3.87 11.33
C VAL A 93 4.25 3.33 12.72
N ARG A 94 3.61 3.90 13.73
CA ARG A 94 3.44 3.28 15.05
C ARG A 94 1.98 2.93 15.23
N ALA A 95 1.67 1.66 15.46
CA ALA A 95 0.29 1.20 15.61
C ALA A 95 0.11 0.34 16.87
N SER A 96 -1.14 0.09 17.24
CA SER A 96 -1.49 -0.79 18.37
C SER A 96 -1.21 -2.28 18.12
N GLY A 97 -0.64 -2.63 16.97
CA GLY A 97 -0.35 -3.99 16.54
C GLY A 97 0.47 -4.00 15.25
N ASP A 98 0.55 -5.18 14.64
CA ASP A 98 1.38 -5.46 13.48
C ASP A 98 0.79 -4.91 12.17
N THR A 99 1.55 -4.03 11.51
CA THR A 99 1.14 -3.33 10.29
C THR A 99 2.29 -3.29 9.29
N ALA A 100 1.96 -3.33 7.99
CA ALA A 100 2.92 -3.05 6.95
C ALA A 100 2.65 -1.71 6.28
N LEU A 101 3.68 -1.17 5.62
CA LEU A 101 3.62 0.07 4.87
C LEU A 101 3.88 -0.23 3.40
N VAL A 102 3.02 0.29 2.54
CA VAL A 102 3.07 0.13 1.09
C VAL A 102 2.94 1.51 0.47
N VAL A 103 3.96 1.93 -0.29
CA VAL A 103 4.03 3.27 -0.88
C VAL A 103 4.26 3.14 -2.39
N ASN A 104 3.39 3.76 -3.20
CA ASN A 104 3.68 4.04 -4.59
C ASN A 104 4.27 5.46 -4.68
N ASP A 105 5.51 5.60 -5.15
CA ASP A 105 6.15 6.92 -5.28
C ASP A 105 5.69 7.66 -6.54
N ALA A 106 6.07 8.94 -6.65
CA ALA A 106 5.71 9.79 -7.78
C ALA A 106 6.24 9.31 -9.15
N SER A 107 7.16 8.34 -9.18
CA SER A 107 7.64 7.69 -10.40
C SER A 107 6.96 6.35 -10.68
N GLY A 108 5.95 5.97 -9.88
CA GLY A 108 5.21 4.73 -10.00
C GLY A 108 5.90 3.51 -9.37
N ARG A 109 6.99 3.70 -8.60
CA ARG A 109 7.72 2.59 -7.97
C ARG A 109 7.11 2.24 -6.62
N TRP A 110 7.05 0.95 -6.34
CA TRP A 110 6.59 0.43 -5.06
C TRP A 110 7.73 0.33 -4.04
N HIS A 111 7.46 0.82 -2.84
CA HIS A 111 8.33 0.72 -1.68
C HIS A 111 7.53 0.12 -0.54
N CYS A 112 8.00 -0.97 0.04
CA CYS A 112 7.26 -1.70 1.07
C CYS A 112 8.15 -2.15 2.20
N ASN A 113 7.61 -2.14 3.42
CA ASN A 113 8.26 -2.66 4.60
C ASN A 113 7.22 -3.02 5.68
N ASP A 114 7.52 -4.02 6.49
CA ASP A 114 6.64 -4.55 7.55
C ASP A 114 7.34 -4.39 8.92
N ASP A 115 8.54 -4.97 9.02
CA ASP A 115 9.30 -5.03 10.27
C ASP A 115 10.64 -4.26 10.16
N ALA A 116 10.60 -2.94 10.25
CA ALA A 116 11.83 -2.14 10.32
C ALA A 116 12.37 -2.04 11.74
N VAL A 117 11.48 -1.81 12.72
CA VAL A 117 11.82 -1.71 14.15
C VAL A 117 10.78 -2.49 14.95
N GLY A 118 11.13 -3.69 15.39
CA GLY A 118 10.12 -4.62 15.89
C GLY A 118 9.10 -4.92 14.79
N THR A 119 7.81 -4.76 15.08
CA THR A 119 6.70 -4.93 14.13
C THR A 119 6.21 -3.61 13.51
N ASN A 120 7.01 -2.55 13.61
CA ASN A 120 6.65 -1.26 13.05
C ASN A 120 7.31 -1.07 11.67
N PRO A 121 6.53 -0.64 10.65
CA PRO A 121 7.05 -0.52 9.30
C PRO A 121 7.68 0.85 9.05
N MET A 122 8.68 0.87 8.18
CA MET A 122 9.37 2.09 7.75
C MET A 122 9.85 1.97 6.31
N VAL A 123 9.47 2.95 5.49
CA VAL A 123 9.94 3.12 4.11
C VAL A 123 10.82 4.37 4.05
N SER A 124 12.04 4.24 3.53
CA SER A 124 12.97 5.35 3.33
C SER A 124 13.31 5.46 1.85
N ILE A 125 13.22 6.67 1.29
CA ILE A 125 13.44 6.96 -0.12
C ILE A 125 14.54 8.01 -0.23
N GLU A 126 15.65 7.63 -0.88
CA GLU A 126 16.73 8.54 -1.25
C GLU A 126 16.37 9.28 -2.53
N ASN A 127 16.70 10.58 -2.60
CA ASN A 127 16.37 11.46 -3.73
C ASN A 127 14.92 11.27 -4.23
N PRO A 128 13.93 11.45 -3.33
CA PRO A 128 12.51 11.25 -3.63
C PRO A 128 12.06 12.10 -4.84
N PRO A 129 11.39 11.51 -5.85
CA PRO A 129 10.81 12.30 -6.93
C PRO A 129 9.71 13.23 -6.40
N SER A 130 9.68 14.48 -6.87
CA SER A 130 8.51 15.34 -6.62
C SER A 130 7.28 14.77 -7.33
N GLY A 131 6.12 14.87 -6.69
CA GLY A 131 4.83 14.45 -7.21
C GLY A 131 4.00 13.74 -6.14
N GLN A 132 3.10 12.87 -6.60
CA GLN A 132 2.16 12.17 -5.74
C GLN A 132 2.74 10.88 -5.17
N TYR A 133 2.53 10.66 -3.88
CA TYR A 133 2.79 9.41 -3.18
C TYR A 133 1.46 8.86 -2.69
N ASP A 134 1.13 7.63 -3.10
CA ASP A 134 -0.03 6.90 -2.60
C ASP A 134 0.44 5.95 -1.48
N VAL A 135 -0.08 6.12 -0.27
CA VAL A 135 0.38 5.43 0.93
C VAL A 135 -0.75 4.58 1.51
N TRP A 136 -0.48 3.29 1.69
CA TRP A 136 -1.35 2.34 2.39
C TRP A 136 -0.66 1.84 3.66
N ILE A 137 -1.43 1.78 4.75
CA ILE A 137 -1.06 1.11 5.99
C ILE A 137 -1.87 -0.17 6.06
N SER A 138 -1.23 -1.29 5.73
CA SER A 138 -1.91 -2.58 5.75
C SER A 138 -1.89 -3.19 7.15
N SER A 139 -2.89 -4.00 7.49
CA SER A 139 -2.83 -4.88 8.65
C SER A 139 -2.13 -6.18 8.26
N TYR A 140 -1.25 -6.71 9.11
CA TYR A 140 -0.58 -7.99 8.79
C TYR A 140 -1.61 -9.13 8.70
N THR A 141 -2.56 -9.15 9.62
CA THR A 141 -3.64 -10.16 9.69
C THR A 141 -4.92 -9.66 9.01
N ALA A 142 -5.60 -10.56 8.29
CA ALA A 142 -6.88 -10.28 7.64
C ALA A 142 -7.96 -9.87 8.64
N GLY A 143 -8.77 -8.88 8.28
CA GLY A 143 -9.91 -8.43 9.09
C GLY A 143 -9.55 -7.63 10.34
N GLN A 144 -8.26 -7.31 10.55
CA GLN A 144 -7.84 -6.40 11.60
C GLN A 144 -7.89 -4.95 11.15
N ASN A 145 -8.25 -4.07 12.07
CA ASN A 145 -8.19 -2.62 11.91
C ASN A 145 -7.44 -2.04 13.10
N LEU A 146 -6.17 -1.68 12.88
CA LEU A 146 -5.28 -1.23 13.95
C LEU A 146 -5.16 0.29 13.90
N ARG A 147 -5.39 0.95 15.04
CA ARG A 147 -5.21 2.40 15.15
C ARG A 147 -3.72 2.71 15.27
N GLY A 148 -3.28 3.77 14.60
CA GLY A 148 -1.90 4.19 14.66
C GLY A 148 -1.69 5.61 14.15
N THR A 149 -0.42 5.97 14.04
CA THR A 149 0.02 7.25 13.51
C THR A 149 1.02 7.02 12.40
N LEU A 150 0.68 7.49 11.19
CA LEU A 150 1.63 7.65 10.10
C LEU A 150 2.45 8.91 10.38
N SER A 151 3.77 8.80 10.22
CA SER A 151 4.70 9.93 10.28
C SER A 151 5.47 10.04 8.97
N VAL A 152 5.60 11.27 8.45
CA VAL A 152 6.37 11.61 7.25
C VAL A 152 7.46 12.60 7.64
N THR A 153 8.71 12.31 7.30
CA THR A 153 9.87 13.07 7.77
C THR A 153 11.00 13.14 6.75
N GLU A 154 11.78 14.23 6.80
CA GLU A 154 13.04 14.38 6.05
C GLU A 154 14.27 14.09 6.94
N LEU A 155 14.04 13.70 8.20
CA LEU A 155 15.08 13.45 9.20
C LEU A 155 15.43 11.96 9.30
N ARG A 156 16.68 11.61 8.98
CA ARG A 156 17.18 10.22 8.98
C ARG A 156 17.26 9.57 10.37
N ASN A 157 17.27 10.37 11.45
CA ASN A 157 17.33 9.89 12.82
C ASN A 157 15.93 9.59 13.41
N GLN A 158 14.86 9.88 12.69
CA GLN A 158 13.49 9.58 13.13
C GLN A 158 13.11 8.16 12.73
N THR A 159 12.68 7.36 13.70
CA THR A 159 12.20 5.98 13.51
C THR A 159 10.82 5.84 14.15
N PRO A 160 10.07 4.75 13.83
CA PRO A 160 8.98 4.30 14.67
C PRO A 160 9.47 3.80 16.04
#